data_AF-T0ZX96-F1
#
_entry.id   AF-T0ZX96-F1
#
_cell.length_a   1.000
_cell.length_b   1.000
_cell.length_c   1.000
_cell.angle_alpha   90.00
_cell.angle_beta   90.00
_cell.angle_gamma   90.00
#
_symmetry.space_group_name_H-M   'P 1'
#
loop_
_entity.id
_entity.type
_entity.pdbx_description
1 polymer ?
#
loop_
_entity_poly.entity_id
_entity_poly.type
_entity_poly.pdbx_seq_one_letter_code
_entity_poly.pdbx_strand_id
1 'polypeptide(L)'
;MDQMVRKSLLYLVRGLIAILFILPVYWVFVIATGFHGAAYSLPPVFVPLFHLGPLLYVLTHTHWLRYVFNSVLISGITILLVVLTSALTGYALAEVHVPGTGVVLLPR
;
A
#
# COMPACT_ATOMS: atom_id res chain seq x y z
N MET A 1 -25.85 -23.83 -15.25
CA MET A 1 -25.65 -23.23 -13.92
C MET A 1 -26.25 -21.84 -13.97
N ASP A 2 -27.35 -21.60 -13.24
CA ASP A 2 -28.12 -20.36 -13.34
C ASP A 2 -27.24 -19.13 -13.10
N GLN A 3 -27.51 -18.05 -13.84
CA GLN A 3 -26.75 -16.80 -13.70
C GLN A 3 -26.72 -16.29 -12.26
N MET A 4 -27.74 -16.60 -11.45
CA MET A 4 -27.82 -16.31 -10.03
C MET A 4 -26.76 -17.08 -9.23
N VAL A 5 -26.61 -18.39 -9.46
CA VAL A 5 -25.60 -19.24 -8.79
C VAL A 5 -24.19 -18.77 -9.13
N ARG A 6 -23.92 -18.42 -10.39
CA ARG A 6 -22.61 -17.89 -10.80
C ARG A 6 -22.27 -16.57 -10.11
N LYS A 7 -23.22 -15.64 -10.03
CA LYS A 7 -23.01 -14.35 -9.34
C LYS A 7 -22.78 -14.55 -7.85
N SER A 8 -23.57 -15.39 -7.18
CA SER A 8 -23.40 -15.70 -5.76
C SER A 8 -22.03 -16.31 -5.45
N LEU A 9 -21.56 -17.25 -6.28
CA LEU A 9 -20.21 -17.82 -6.16
C LEU A 9 -19.12 -16.75 -6.32
N LEU A 10 -19.24 -15.87 -7.32
CA LEU A 10 -18.28 -14.79 -7.53
C LEU A 10 -18.22 -13.81 -6.35
N TYR A 11 -19.36 -13.47 -5.75
CA TYR A 11 -19.39 -12.61 -4.56
C TYR A 11 -18.75 -13.30 -3.35
N LEU A 12 -19.00 -14.59 -3.15
CA LEU A 12 -18.42 -15.35 -2.04
C LEU A 12 -16.90 -15.44 -2.17
N VAL A 13 -16.39 -15.76 -3.36
CA VAL A 13 -14.94 -15.80 -3.64
C VAL A 13 -14.30 -14.44 -3.42
N ARG A 14 -14.90 -13.35 -3.92
CA ARG A 14 -14.40 -11.99 -3.70
C ARG A 14 -14.39 -11.61 -2.22
N GLY A 15 -15.42 -11.99 -1.47
CA GLY A 15 -15.50 -11.77 -0.03
C GLY A 15 -14.39 -12.50 0.72
N LEU A 16 -14.14 -13.77 0.38
CA LEU A 16 -13.07 -14.55 0.99
C LEU A 16 -11.68 -13.95 0.70
N ILE A 17 -11.44 -13.55 -0.55
CA ILE A 17 -10.21 -12.86 -0.94
C ILE A 17 -10.05 -11.57 -0.14
N ALA A 18 -11.10 -10.75 -0.04
CA ALA A 18 -11.07 -9.50 0.72
C ALA A 18 -10.72 -9.74 2.21
N ILE A 19 -11.32 -10.75 2.84
CA ILE A 19 -11.02 -11.12 4.24
C ILE A 19 -9.55 -11.50 4.39
N LEU A 20 -9.01 -12.30 3.45
CA LEU A 20 -7.61 -12.71 3.46
C LEU A 20 -6.64 -11.52 3.37
N PHE A 21 -6.99 -10.48 2.61
CA PHE A 21 -6.19 -9.24 2.54
C PHE A 21 -6.35 -8.33 3.77
N ILE A 22 -7.51 -8.36 4.43
CA ILE A 22 -7.75 -7.56 5.65
C ILE A 22 -7.06 -8.19 6.87
N LEU A 23 -6.94 -9.52 6.91
CA LEU A 23 -6.34 -10.24 8.03
C LEU A 23 -4.95 -9.71 8.45
N PRO A 24 -3.95 -9.55 7.55
CA PRO A 24 -2.65 -9.01 7.95
C PRO A 24 -2.75 -7.57 8.49
N VAL A 25 -3.64 -6.74 7.92
CA VAL A 25 -3.86 -5.36 8.40
C VAL A 25 -4.46 -5.37 9.80
N TYR A 26 -5.45 -6.22 10.04
CA TYR A 26 -6.04 -6.43 11.36
C TYR A 26 -5.00 -6.91 12.37
N TRP A 27 -4.13 -7.85 11.98
CA TRP A 27 -3.12 -8.39 12.88
C TRP A 27 -2.07 -7.35 13.28
N VAL A 28 -1.66 -6.46 12.36
CA VAL A 28 -0.81 -5.31 12.68
C VAL A 28 -1.46 -4.40 13.73
N PHE A 29 -2.77 -4.16 13.64
CA PHE A 29 -3.51 -3.39 14.64
C PHE A 29 -3.51 -4.07 16.02
N VAL A 30 -3.69 -5.39 16.06
CA VAL A 30 -3.64 -6.18 17.31
C VAL A 30 -2.25 -6.07 17.97
N ILE A 31 -1.17 -6.21 17.19
CA ILE A 31 0.19 -6.08 17.70
C ILE A 31 0.47 -4.66 18.18
N ALA A 32 0.04 -3.64 17.43
CA ALA A 32 0.25 -2.23 17.79
C ALA A 32 -0.43 -1.83 19.10
N THR A 33 -1.52 -2.51 19.47
CA THR A 33 -2.27 -2.30 20.72
C THR A 33 -1.99 -3.38 21.78
N GLY A 34 -0.97 -4.21 21.57
CA GLY A 34 -0.55 -5.29 22.47
C GLY A 34 0.50 -4.87 23.49
N PHE A 35 1.27 -5.85 23.98
CA PHE A 35 2.46 -5.62 24.80
C PHE A 35 3.74 -5.64 23.96
N HIS A 36 4.83 -5.12 24.52
CA HIS A 36 6.11 -5.06 23.84
C HIS A 36 6.61 -6.48 23.49
N GLY A 37 6.87 -6.74 22.20
CA GLY A 37 7.27 -8.07 21.73
C GLY A 37 6.12 -9.03 21.40
N ALA A 38 4.85 -8.59 21.41
CA ALA A 38 3.70 -9.41 21.03
C ALA A 38 3.77 -9.99 19.59
N ALA A 39 4.56 -9.37 18.70
CA ALA A 39 4.83 -9.91 17.36
C ALA A 39 5.62 -11.23 17.38
N TYR A 40 6.40 -11.49 18.44
CA TYR A 40 7.30 -12.64 18.55
C TYR A 40 6.82 -13.67 19.60
N SER A 41 5.69 -13.42 20.27
CA SER A 41 5.17 -14.34 21.28
C SER A 41 4.50 -15.56 20.65
N LEU A 42 4.80 -16.75 21.18
CA LEU A 42 4.02 -17.97 20.95
C LEU A 42 3.23 -18.30 22.22
N PRO A 43 1.90 -18.45 22.17
CA PRO A 43 1.02 -18.36 21.00
C PRO A 43 0.81 -16.92 20.47
N PRO A 44 0.54 -16.74 19.17
CA PRO A 44 0.30 -15.41 18.59
C PRO A 44 -0.98 -14.77 19.14
N VAL A 45 -0.91 -13.47 19.41
CA VAL A 45 -2.05 -12.70 19.92
C VAL A 45 -2.95 -12.32 18.74
N PHE A 46 -4.22 -12.74 18.80
CA PHE A 46 -5.24 -12.39 17.80
C PHE A 46 -6.28 -11.40 18.31
N VAL A 47 -6.30 -11.13 19.62
CA VAL A 47 -7.27 -10.23 20.26
C VAL A 47 -6.53 -8.97 20.74
N PRO A 48 -7.01 -7.76 20.41
CA PRO A 48 -6.37 -6.53 20.86
C PRO A 48 -6.50 -6.39 22.38
N LEU A 49 -5.38 -6.06 23.03
CA LEU A 49 -5.31 -5.80 24.48
C LEU A 49 -5.54 -4.30 24.82
N PHE A 50 -5.71 -3.46 23.79
CA PHE A 50 -5.97 -2.02 23.90
C PHE A 50 -4.95 -1.25 24.75
N HIS A 51 -3.68 -1.67 24.74
CA HIS A 51 -2.58 -0.99 25.38
C HIS A 51 -1.89 -0.01 24.41
N LEU A 52 -1.82 1.26 24.77
CA LEU A 52 -1.15 2.29 23.97
C LEU A 52 0.35 2.42 24.27
N GLY A 53 0.87 1.66 25.24
CA GLY A 53 2.26 1.72 25.69
C GLY A 53 3.29 1.56 24.56
N PRO A 54 3.20 0.53 23.69
CA PRO A 54 4.13 0.37 22.57
C PRO A 54 4.08 1.54 21.58
N LEU A 55 2.89 2.08 21.30
CA LEU A 55 2.72 3.22 20.40
C LEU A 55 3.38 4.48 20.97
N LEU A 56 3.14 4.77 22.25
CA LEU A 56 3.78 5.89 22.96
C LEU A 56 5.29 5.72 23.02
N TYR A 57 5.78 4.50 23.25
CA TYR A 57 7.21 4.20 23.26
C TYR A 57 7.86 4.54 21.93
N VAL A 58 7.29 4.09 20.80
CA VAL A 58 7.82 4.42 19.47
C VAL A 58 7.81 5.93 19.21
N LEU A 59 6.74 6.62 19.60
CA LEU A 59 6.63 8.07 19.41
C LEU A 59 7.62 8.89 20.25
N THR A 60 8.01 8.39 21.43
CA THR A 60 8.86 9.13 22.39
C THR A 60 10.33 8.72 22.37
N HIS A 61 10.62 7.43 22.13
CA HIS A 61 11.96 6.86 22.19
C HIS A 61 12.59 6.63 20.82
N THR A 62 11.86 6.92 19.73
CA THR A 62 12.41 6.83 18.37
C THR A 62 12.07 8.09 17.57
N HIS A 63 12.82 8.35 16.50
CA HIS A 63 12.54 9.46 15.58
C HIS A 63 11.45 9.11 14.55
N TRP A 64 10.44 8.34 14.95
CA TRP A 64 9.40 7.82 14.06
C TRP A 64 8.74 8.92 13.21
N LEU A 65 8.37 10.05 13.84
CA LEU A 65 7.74 11.17 13.15
C LEU A 65 8.64 11.78 12.07
N ARG A 66 9.95 11.83 12.32
CA ARG A 66 10.94 12.29 11.34
C ARG A 66 11.08 11.29 10.19
N TYR A 67 11.02 9.98 10.45
CA TYR A 67 11.06 8.97 9.41
C TYR A 67 9.83 9.03 8.49
N VAL A 68 8.65 9.22 9.07
CA VAL A 68 7.42 9.43 8.31
C VAL A 68 7.53 10.70 7.46
N PHE A 69 7.96 11.82 8.06
CA PHE A 69 8.14 13.08 7.33
C PHE A 69 9.14 12.94 6.17
N ASN A 70 10.30 12.33 6.40
CA ASN A 70 11.30 12.11 5.36
C ASN A 70 10.74 11.25 4.22
N SER A 71 9.96 10.21 4.53
CA SER A 71 9.36 9.33 3.53
C SER A 71 8.32 10.05 2.69
N VAL A 72 7.47 10.87 3.32
CA VAL A 72 6.48 11.71 2.64
C VAL A 72 7.17 12.74 1.75
N LEU A 73 8.23 13.39 2.25
CA LEU A 73 8.97 14.40 1.50
C LEU A 73 9.65 13.78 0.28
N ILE A 74 10.38 12.67 0.45
CA ILE A 74 11.08 12.00 -0.64
C ILE A 74 10.08 11.49 -1.68
N SER A 75 9.04 10.77 -1.25
CA SER A 75 8.02 10.24 -2.17
C SER A 75 7.27 11.35 -2.91
N GLY A 76 6.93 12.45 -2.24
CA GLY A 76 6.28 13.60 -2.85
C GLY A 76 7.14 14.27 -3.92
N ILE A 77 8.42 14.51 -3.63
CA ILE A 77 9.36 15.07 -4.61
C ILE A 77 9.54 14.12 -5.79
N THR A 78 9.69 12.82 -5.53
CA THR A 78 9.83 11.81 -6.60
C THR A 78 8.59 11.78 -7.49
N ILE A 79 7.38 11.75 -6.93
CA ILE A 79 6.14 11.75 -7.70
C ILE A 79 6.06 13.02 -8.56
N LEU A 80 6.35 14.19 -8.00
CA LEU A 80 6.32 15.45 -8.73
C LEU A 80 7.28 15.41 -9.94
N LEU A 81 8.53 14.99 -9.72
CA LEU A 81 9.53 14.91 -10.79
C LEU A 81 9.12 13.89 -11.85
N VAL A 82 8.63 12.71 -11.45
CA VAL A 82 8.17 11.66 -12.37
C VAL A 82 6.99 12.15 -13.20
N VAL A 83 6.00 12.82 -12.60
CA VAL A 83 4.83 13.33 -13.32
C VAL A 83 5.25 14.42 -14.31
N LEU A 84 6.07 15.38 -13.88
CA LEU A 84 6.55 16.46 -14.75
C LEU A 84 7.33 15.92 -15.95
N THR A 85 8.28 15.01 -15.70
CA THR A 85 9.08 14.40 -16.77
C THR A 85 8.23 13.54 -17.69
N SER A 86 7.34 12.71 -17.14
CA SER A 86 6.45 11.85 -17.94
C SER A 86 5.47 12.68 -18.78
N ALA A 87 4.97 13.79 -18.25
CA ALA A 87 4.09 14.70 -18.99
C ALA A 87 4.83 15.39 -20.15
N LEU A 88 6.04 15.90 -19.90
CA LEU A 88 6.89 16.52 -20.93
C LEU A 88 7.28 15.51 -22.02
N THR A 89 7.72 14.31 -21.63
CA THR A 89 8.04 13.24 -22.57
C THR A 89 6.81 12.79 -23.35
N GLY A 90 5.66 12.65 -22.68
CA GLY A 90 4.40 12.30 -23.34
C GLY A 90 3.96 13.34 -24.38
N TYR A 91 4.08 14.63 -24.05
CA TYR A 91 3.80 15.72 -24.99
C TYR A 91 4.78 15.77 -26.16
N ALA A 92 6.08 15.68 -25.89
CA ALA A 92 7.11 15.69 -26.92
C ALA A 92 6.93 14.52 -27.89
N LEU A 93 6.59 13.33 -27.39
CA LEU A 93 6.37 12.15 -28.22
C LEU A 93 5.06 12.22 -29.03
N ALA A 94 4.05 12.96 -28.56
CA ALA A 94 2.77 13.12 -29.23
C ALA A 94 2.78 14.19 -30.33
N GLU A 95 3.44 15.33 -30.10
CA GLU A 95 3.37 16.50 -30.99
C GLU A 95 4.65 16.71 -31.82
N VAL A 96 5.82 16.31 -31.30
CA VAL A 96 7.10 16.51 -32.00
C VAL A 96 7.42 15.27 -32.84
N HIS A 97 7.79 15.47 -34.11
CA HIS A 97 8.30 14.41 -34.99
C HIS A 97 9.74 14.04 -34.57
N VAL A 98 9.85 13.30 -33.47
CA VAL A 98 11.14 12.78 -32.99
C VAL A 98 11.51 11.54 -33.82
N PRO A 99 12.72 11.44 -34.39
CA PRO A 99 13.16 10.23 -35.07
C PRO A 99 13.20 9.06 -34.08
N GLY A 100 12.42 8.00 -34.34
CA GLY A 100 12.31 6.82 -33.46
C GLY A 100 10.97 6.64 -32.73
N THR A 101 10.01 7.58 -32.89
CA THR A 101 8.68 7.50 -32.24
C THR A 101 7.96 6.18 -32.51
N GLY A 102 8.05 5.61 -33.71
CA GLY A 102 7.37 4.34 -34.06
C GLY A 102 7.97 3.06 -33.45
N VAL A 103 9.12 3.13 -32.78
CA VAL A 103 9.68 2.00 -32.00
C VAL A 103 9.25 2.10 -30.53
N VAL A 104 9.04 3.32 -30.02
CA VAL A 104 8.67 3.59 -28.62
C VAL A 104 7.15 3.60 -28.42
N LEU A 105 6.39 4.27 -29.30
CA LEU A 105 4.97 4.06 -29.46
C LEU A 105 4.79 2.85 -30.35
N LEU A 106 4.22 1.77 -29.82
CA LEU A 106 3.89 0.56 -30.57
C LEU A 106 3.28 0.91 -31.94
N PRO A 107 3.68 0.22 -33.02
CA PRO A 107 3.05 0.41 -34.32
C PRO A 107 1.57 0.05 -34.15
N ARG A 108 0.69 0.97 -34.57
CA ARG A 108 -0.75 0.73 -34.65
C ARG A 108 -1.06 -0.50 -35.51
#